data_AF-A0A7C7QFH5-F1
#
_entry.id   AF-A0A7C7QFH5-F1
#
_cell.length_a   1.000
_cell.length_b   1.000
_cell.length_c   1.000
_cell.angle_alpha   90.00
_cell.angle_beta   90.00
_cell.angle_gamma   90.00
#
_symmetry.space_group_name_H-M   'P 1'
#
loop_
_entity.id
_entity.type
_entity.pdbx_description
1 polymer ?
#
loop_
_entity_poly.entity_id
_entity_poly.type
_entity_poly.pdbx_seq_one_letter_code
_entity_poly.pdbx_strand_id
1 'polypeptide(L)'
;EYIVEGDVMQVVLSQRLSIPFEARPLDLYRALRSLNPSPYLYYLDLEDFYVVGSSPEILVHVEDDIVTVRPIAGIRPRGKDEIEDKALEQELLADPKERAEHLMLIDLGRNDVGRIAQIGTVRVTEQMTVERYSHVMHIVSNVIGKLKPDMTVIDVLRATFPAGTVSGAPKIRAMEIIDELEPVKRGVYSGAVGYLGWTGNMDTAIAIRTAIIRDQTLHIQAGAGIVYDSVPRKEWEETMNKGRAIFRAVTLAAAGLDEVRE
;
A
#
# COMPACT_ATOMS: atom_id res chain seq x y z
N GLU A 1 17.43 11.03 13.30
CA GLU A 1 18.87 11.26 13.14
C GLU A 1 19.31 10.95 11.72
N TYR A 2 19.14 9.71 11.23
CA TYR A 2 19.43 9.32 9.83
C TYR A 2 18.99 10.30 8.73
N ILE A 3 17.77 10.85 8.81
CA ILE A 3 17.29 11.84 7.82
C ILE A 3 18.10 13.14 7.86
N VAL A 4 18.45 13.61 9.06
CA VAL A 4 19.23 14.85 9.26
C VAL A 4 20.67 14.66 8.79
N GLU A 5 21.21 13.46 8.95
CA GLU A 5 22.56 13.08 8.50
C GLU A 5 22.63 12.81 6.99
N GLY A 6 21.48 12.72 6.31
CA GLY A 6 21.39 12.54 4.86
C GLY A 6 21.38 11.09 4.38
N ASP A 7 21.23 10.12 5.29
CA ASP A 7 21.19 8.68 4.94
C ASP A 7 19.95 8.31 4.13
N VAL A 8 18.80 8.91 4.48
CA VAL A 8 17.51 8.71 3.82
C VAL A 8 16.72 10.00 3.76
N MET A 9 15.95 10.19 2.69
CA MET A 9 14.95 11.25 2.59
C MET A 9 13.68 10.88 3.36
N GLN A 10 13.33 9.59 3.34
CA GLN A 10 12.15 9.03 4.00
C GLN A 10 12.41 7.60 4.44
N VAL A 11 11.88 7.23 5.60
CA VAL A 11 11.78 5.84 6.06
C VAL A 11 10.37 5.58 6.61
N VAL A 12 9.77 4.45 6.25
CA VAL A 12 8.42 4.09 6.68
C VAL A 12 8.53 3.12 7.84
N LEU A 13 8.31 3.61 9.06
CA LEU A 13 8.30 2.77 10.27
C LEU A 13 6.89 2.27 10.54
N SER A 14 6.78 1.07 11.11
CA SER A 14 5.51 0.43 11.40
C SER A 14 5.47 -0.20 12.77
N GLN A 15 4.24 -0.44 13.25
CA GLN A 15 3.99 -1.13 14.50
C GLN A 15 2.94 -2.22 14.30
N ARG A 16 3.11 -3.33 15.01
CA ARG A 16 2.18 -4.46 15.00
C ARG A 16 1.31 -4.46 16.25
N LEU A 17 0.00 -4.48 16.03
CA LEU A 17 -1.01 -4.66 17.05
C LEU A 17 -1.53 -6.10 16.97
N SER A 18 -1.74 -6.72 18.13
CA SER A 18 -2.22 -8.11 18.21
C SER A 18 -3.38 -8.19 19.18
N ILE A 19 -4.45 -8.89 18.79
CA ILE A 19 -5.64 -9.08 19.61
C ILE A 19 -6.14 -10.53 19.49
N PRO A 20 -6.79 -11.09 20.53
CA PRO A 20 -7.54 -12.34 20.39
C PRO A 20 -8.62 -12.20 19.31
N PHE A 21 -8.84 -13.27 18.54
CA PHE A 21 -9.84 -13.32 17.49
C PHE A 21 -10.44 -14.72 17.36
N GLU A 22 -11.70 -14.84 17.76
CA GLU A 22 -12.44 -16.11 17.81
C GLU A 22 -13.47 -16.26 16.69
N ALA A 23 -13.79 -15.17 15.97
CA ALA A 23 -14.70 -15.21 14.83
C ALA A 23 -14.05 -15.93 13.63
N ARG A 24 -14.87 -16.33 12.65
CA ARG A 24 -14.33 -16.98 11.44
C ARG A 24 -13.52 -15.95 10.63
N PRO A 25 -12.33 -16.29 10.13
CA PRO A 25 -11.55 -15.41 9.25
C PRO A 25 -12.33 -14.89 8.03
N LEU A 26 -13.26 -15.69 7.49
CA LEU A 26 -14.13 -15.28 6.39
C LEU A 26 -15.09 -14.15 6.79
N ASP A 27 -15.54 -14.08 8.05
CA ASP A 27 -16.39 -12.99 8.52
C ASP A 27 -15.60 -11.67 8.56
N LEU A 28 -14.31 -11.69 8.89
CA LEU A 28 -13.47 -10.49 8.74
C LEU A 28 -13.39 -10.03 7.29
N TYR A 29 -13.21 -10.94 6.34
CA TYR A 29 -13.19 -10.61 4.90
C TYR A 29 -14.50 -9.95 4.46
N ARG A 30 -15.65 -10.54 4.85
CA ARG A 30 -16.98 -10.00 4.57
C ARG A 30 -17.14 -8.59 5.16
N ALA A 31 -16.73 -8.39 6.41
CA ALA A 31 -16.79 -7.09 7.08
C ALA A 31 -15.91 -6.04 6.39
N LEU A 32 -14.68 -6.40 6.00
CA LEU A 32 -13.78 -5.51 5.24
C LEU A 32 -14.37 -5.11 3.89
N ARG A 33 -14.91 -6.09 3.14
CA ARG A 33 -15.55 -5.84 1.84
C ARG A 33 -16.72 -4.87 1.95
N SER A 34 -17.50 -4.92 3.03
CA SER A 34 -18.63 -4.02 3.26
C SER A 34 -18.20 -2.62 3.71
N LEU A 35 -17.21 -2.51 4.60
CA LEU A 35 -16.82 -1.24 5.22
C LEU A 35 -15.82 -0.44 4.37
N ASN A 36 -14.87 -1.11 3.72
CA ASN A 36 -13.76 -0.48 3.01
C ASN A 36 -13.48 -1.25 1.71
N PRO A 37 -14.37 -1.21 0.71
CA PRO A 37 -14.09 -1.81 -0.58
C PRO A 37 -12.87 -1.13 -1.22
N SER A 38 -11.91 -1.93 -1.66
CA SER A 38 -10.72 -1.48 -2.39
C SER A 38 -10.56 -2.30 -3.68
N PRO A 39 -9.68 -1.87 -4.61
CA PRO A 39 -9.42 -2.63 -5.83
C PRO A 39 -8.90 -4.04 -5.55
N TYR A 40 -8.19 -4.25 -4.44
CA TYR A 40 -7.56 -5.52 -4.06
C TYR A 40 -8.11 -6.07 -2.75
N LEU A 41 -9.17 -6.87 -2.85
CA LEU A 41 -9.72 -7.67 -1.75
C LEU A 41 -9.21 -9.11 -1.85
N TYR A 42 -8.66 -9.64 -0.77
CA TYR A 42 -8.16 -11.02 -0.75
C TYR A 42 -8.43 -11.73 0.57
N TYR A 43 -8.66 -13.03 0.45
CA TYR A 43 -8.78 -14.00 1.53
C TYR A 43 -7.97 -15.22 1.12
N LEU A 44 -6.89 -15.50 1.85
CA LEU A 44 -6.07 -16.68 1.67
C LEU A 44 -6.17 -17.55 2.91
N ASP A 45 -6.64 -18.77 2.72
CA ASP A 45 -6.51 -19.86 3.68
C ASP A 45 -5.21 -20.60 3.34
N LEU A 46 -4.20 -20.47 4.20
CA LEU A 46 -2.87 -21.08 4.03
C LEU A 46 -2.66 -22.21 5.04
N GLU A 47 -3.74 -22.84 5.50
CA GLU A 47 -3.80 -23.93 6.48
C GLU A 47 -3.38 -23.49 7.89
N ASP A 48 -2.11 -23.12 8.07
CA ASP A 48 -1.54 -22.71 9.37
C ASP A 48 -1.99 -21.32 9.81
N PHE A 49 -2.34 -20.46 8.85
CA PHE A 49 -2.77 -19.09 9.10
C PHE A 49 -3.59 -18.53 7.93
N TYR A 50 -4.27 -17.43 8.19
CA TYR A 50 -5.07 -16.73 7.19
C TYR A 50 -4.51 -15.35 6.89
N VAL A 51 -4.62 -14.94 5.63
CA VAL A 51 -4.31 -13.57 5.18
C VAL A 51 -5.60 -12.95 4.67
N VAL A 52 -6.05 -11.89 5.33
CA VAL A 52 -7.31 -11.22 5.00
C VAL A 52 -7.06 -9.73 4.83
N GLY A 53 -7.34 -9.16 3.66
CA GLY A 53 -7.01 -7.76 3.41
C GLY A 53 -7.86 -7.06 2.36
N SER A 54 -7.78 -5.73 2.42
CA SER A 54 -8.41 -4.79 1.48
C SER A 54 -7.37 -3.70 1.14
N SER A 55 -6.46 -4.05 0.23
CA SER A 55 -5.35 -3.17 -0.13
C SER A 55 -5.79 -2.10 -1.12
N PRO A 56 -5.46 -0.82 -0.88
CA PRO A 56 -5.77 0.26 -1.80
C PRO A 56 -4.73 0.40 -2.93
N GLU A 57 -3.59 -0.30 -2.84
CA GLU A 57 -2.40 0.03 -3.64
C GLU A 57 -1.83 -1.20 -4.34
N ILE A 58 -1.61 -1.04 -5.64
CA ILE A 58 -0.94 -2.01 -6.49
C ILE A 58 0.57 -1.98 -6.22
N LEU A 59 1.20 -3.15 -6.13
CA LEU A 59 2.65 -3.25 -6.13
C LEU A 59 3.17 -3.20 -7.57
N VAL A 60 2.70 -4.12 -8.42
CA VAL A 60 3.05 -4.18 -9.85
C VAL A 60 2.04 -5.04 -10.62
N HIS A 61 1.74 -4.61 -11.85
CA HIS A 61 0.95 -5.33 -12.85
C HIS A 61 1.79 -5.60 -14.10
N VAL A 62 1.61 -6.76 -14.71
CA VAL A 62 2.19 -7.16 -15.99
C VAL A 62 1.11 -7.78 -16.84
N GLU A 63 0.89 -7.20 -18.01
CA GLU A 63 -0.06 -7.69 -19.00
C GLU A 63 0.51 -7.46 -20.39
N ASP A 64 0.56 -8.51 -21.20
CA ASP A 64 1.10 -8.48 -22.57
C ASP A 64 2.48 -7.80 -22.66
N ASP A 65 3.39 -8.20 -21.77
CA ASP A 65 4.75 -7.64 -21.60
C ASP A 65 4.79 -6.16 -21.19
N ILE A 66 3.68 -5.55 -20.79
CA ILE A 66 3.64 -4.18 -20.26
C ILE A 66 3.67 -4.23 -18.74
N VAL A 67 4.80 -3.79 -18.16
CA VAL A 67 4.94 -3.59 -16.72
C VAL A 67 4.33 -2.25 -16.35
N THR A 68 3.47 -2.25 -15.33
CA THR A 68 2.82 -1.06 -14.79
C THR A 68 3.02 -1.00 -13.28
N VAL A 69 3.48 0.15 -12.80
CA VAL A 69 3.47 0.53 -11.38
C VAL A 69 2.70 1.84 -11.26
N ARG A 70 1.92 1.97 -10.19
CA ARG A 70 1.01 3.09 -10.00
C ARG A 70 1.29 3.77 -8.65
N PRO A 71 2.25 4.71 -8.61
CA PRO A 71 2.48 5.54 -7.43
C PRO A 71 1.20 6.26 -6.98
N ILE A 72 0.97 6.26 -5.66
CA ILE A 72 -0.12 6.97 -5.01
C ILE A 72 0.47 7.81 -3.87
N ALA A 73 0.15 9.10 -3.82
CA ALA A 73 0.49 9.98 -2.71
C ALA A 73 -0.56 11.08 -2.53
N GLY A 74 -0.47 11.77 -1.40
CA GLY A 74 -1.37 12.83 -1.03
C GLY A 74 -2.79 12.36 -0.74
N ILE A 75 -3.42 13.00 0.24
CA ILE A 75 -4.73 12.59 0.70
C ILE A 75 -5.58 13.81 1.01
N ARG A 76 -6.81 13.82 0.50
CA ARG A 76 -7.87 14.72 0.97
C ARG A 76 -9.15 13.92 1.21
N PRO A 77 -9.98 14.29 2.20
CA PRO A 77 -11.32 13.72 2.34
C PRO A 77 -12.16 14.05 1.11
N ARG A 78 -13.24 13.29 0.88
CA ARG A 78 -14.25 13.69 -0.11
C ARG A 78 -15.02 14.92 0.38
N GLY A 79 -15.38 15.81 -0.54
CA GLY A 79 -16.24 16.95 -0.26
C GLY A 79 -17.68 16.51 0.05
N LYS A 80 -18.43 17.34 0.79
CA LYS A 80 -19.85 17.11 1.09
C LYS A 80 -20.73 17.32 -0.15
N ASP A 81 -20.24 18.10 -1.11
CA ASP A 81 -20.85 18.35 -2.42
C ASP A 81 -19.77 18.46 -3.52
N GLU A 82 -20.20 18.55 -4.78
CA GLU A 82 -19.29 18.62 -5.93
C GLU A 82 -18.40 19.87 -5.95
N ILE A 83 -18.85 20.97 -5.34
CA ILE A 83 -18.09 22.23 -5.32
C ILE A 83 -16.94 22.09 -4.34
N GLU A 84 -17.23 21.63 -3.12
CA GLU A 84 -16.22 21.34 -2.10
C GLU A 84 -15.26 20.25 -2.58
N ASP A 85 -15.75 19.19 -3.23
CA ASP A 85 -14.91 18.09 -3.72
C ASP A 85 -13.92 18.56 -4.81
N LYS A 86 -14.34 19.47 -5.70
CA LYS A 86 -13.45 20.10 -6.69
C LYS A 86 -12.47 21.07 -6.05
N ALA A 87 -12.89 21.81 -5.03
CA ALA A 87 -11.99 22.70 -4.29
C ALA A 87 -10.87 21.92 -3.59
N LEU A 88 -11.21 20.79 -2.94
CA LEU A 88 -10.25 19.89 -2.29
C LEU A 88 -9.31 19.23 -3.30
N GLU A 89 -9.79 18.86 -4.49
CA GLU A 89 -8.93 18.38 -5.58
C GLU A 89 -7.91 19.45 -6.01
N GLN A 90 -8.36 20.70 -6.24
CA GLN A 90 -7.46 21.78 -6.63
C GLN A 90 -6.45 22.13 -5.52
N GLU A 91 -6.88 22.07 -4.26
CA GLU A 91 -5.99 22.24 -3.10
C GLU A 91 -4.91 21.16 -3.08
N LEU A 92 -5.29 19.88 -3.23
CA LEU A 92 -4.36 18.75 -3.25
C LEU A 92 -3.34 18.87 -4.39
N LEU A 93 -3.81 19.23 -5.60
CA LEU A 93 -2.93 19.43 -6.77
C LEU A 93 -2.07 20.69 -6.68
N ALA A 94 -2.43 21.66 -5.84
CA ALA A 94 -1.65 22.87 -5.62
C ALA A 94 -0.63 22.73 -4.49
N ASP A 95 -0.78 21.74 -3.60
CA ASP A 95 0.07 21.53 -2.44
C ASP A 95 1.52 21.16 -2.87
N PRO A 96 2.51 22.05 -2.64
CA PRO A 96 3.88 21.81 -3.07
C PRO A 96 4.53 20.63 -2.34
N LYS A 97 4.09 20.31 -1.12
CA LYS A 97 4.61 19.16 -0.36
C LYS A 97 4.16 17.85 -1.01
N GLU A 98 2.85 17.71 -1.23
CA GLU A 98 2.24 16.50 -1.80
C GLU A 98 2.76 16.22 -3.21
N ARG A 99 2.93 17.27 -4.03
CA ARG A 99 3.52 17.13 -5.37
C ARG A 99 4.98 16.69 -5.35
N ALA A 100 5.77 17.20 -4.41
CA ALA A 100 7.18 16.83 -4.29
C ALA A 100 7.33 15.36 -3.85
N GLU A 101 6.54 14.94 -2.87
CA GLU A 101 6.48 13.54 -2.44
C GLU A 101 6.03 12.62 -3.57
N HIS A 102 4.97 13.00 -4.30
CA HIS A 102 4.48 12.21 -5.43
C HIS A 102 5.51 12.11 -6.56
N LEU A 103 6.23 13.20 -6.87
CA LEU A 103 7.28 13.20 -7.88
C LEU A 103 8.42 12.23 -7.51
N MET A 104 8.82 12.20 -6.24
CA MET A 104 9.80 11.23 -5.74
C MET A 104 9.33 9.78 -5.98
N LEU A 105 8.05 9.47 -5.73
CA LEU A 105 7.52 8.13 -5.97
C LEU A 105 7.43 7.78 -7.46
N ILE A 106 7.13 8.75 -8.33
CA ILE A 106 7.20 8.56 -9.79
C ILE A 106 8.62 8.20 -10.20
N ASP A 107 9.62 8.92 -9.70
CA ASP A 107 11.02 8.66 -10.06
C ASP A 107 11.52 7.33 -9.51
N LEU A 108 11.07 6.92 -8.32
CA LEU A 108 11.32 5.57 -7.80
C LEU A 108 10.67 4.50 -8.69
N GLY A 109 9.41 4.67 -9.08
CA GLY A 109 8.71 3.77 -10.00
C GLY A 109 9.41 3.68 -11.37
N ARG A 110 9.90 4.80 -11.90
CA ARG A 110 10.70 4.84 -13.13
C ARG A 110 12.03 4.11 -12.98
N ASN A 111 12.68 4.23 -11.81
CA ASN A 111 13.91 3.52 -11.52
C ASN A 111 13.69 2.00 -11.44
N ASP A 112 12.62 1.56 -10.77
CA ASP A 112 12.27 0.15 -10.63
C ASP A 112 11.93 -0.47 -11.99
N VAL A 113 11.03 0.16 -12.77
CA VAL A 113 10.68 -0.29 -14.12
C VAL A 113 11.88 -0.22 -15.07
N GLY A 114 12.72 0.82 -14.97
CA GLY A 114 13.87 1.01 -15.85
C GLY A 114 14.92 -0.11 -15.78
N ARG A 115 14.98 -0.85 -14.66
CA ARG A 115 15.88 -2.00 -14.51
C ARG A 115 15.47 -3.19 -15.39
N ILE A 116 14.17 -3.36 -15.61
CA ILE A 116 13.55 -4.53 -16.25
C ILE A 116 12.93 -4.23 -17.62
N ALA A 117 12.75 -2.96 -17.96
CA ALA A 117 12.14 -2.55 -19.23
C ALA A 117 13.15 -2.34 -20.36
N GLN A 118 12.68 -2.45 -21.60
CA GLN A 118 13.43 -2.12 -22.81
C GLN A 118 13.79 -0.63 -22.81
N ILE A 119 15.01 -0.32 -23.26
CA ILE A 119 15.52 1.06 -23.33
C ILE A 119 14.55 1.93 -24.15
N GLY A 120 14.21 3.11 -23.61
CA GLY A 120 13.32 4.07 -24.27
C GLY A 120 11.82 3.76 -24.17
N THR A 121 11.43 2.68 -23.48
CA THR A 121 10.01 2.32 -23.31
C THR A 121 9.39 2.79 -22.00
N VAL A 122 10.20 3.17 -21.00
CA VAL A 122 9.71 3.68 -19.72
C VAL A 122 9.04 5.04 -19.91
N ARG A 123 7.75 5.15 -19.59
CA ARG A 123 6.95 6.37 -19.76
C ARG A 123 6.02 6.58 -18.58
N VAL A 124 5.76 7.86 -18.28
CA VAL A 124 4.67 8.26 -17.39
C VAL A 124 3.47 8.59 -18.28
N THR A 125 2.41 7.78 -18.25
CA THR A 125 1.25 7.93 -19.15
C THR A 125 0.13 8.76 -18.54
N GLU A 126 -0.06 8.66 -17.23
CA GLU A 126 -0.95 9.50 -16.44
C GLU A 126 -0.11 10.12 -15.33
N GLN A 127 -0.08 11.45 -15.24
CA GLN A 127 0.80 12.15 -14.30
C GLN A 127 -0.02 13.11 -13.44
N MET A 128 0.09 12.94 -12.12
CA MET A 128 -0.53 13.81 -11.12
C MET A 128 -2.04 13.99 -11.32
N THR A 129 -2.73 12.89 -11.65
CA THR A 129 -4.19 12.85 -11.78
C THR A 129 -4.84 12.56 -10.42
N VAL A 130 -6.04 13.07 -10.16
CA VAL A 130 -6.77 12.77 -8.92
C VAL A 130 -7.73 11.61 -9.10
N GLU A 131 -7.52 10.57 -8.28
CA GLU A 131 -8.42 9.42 -8.20
C GLU A 131 -9.29 9.53 -6.94
N ARG A 132 -10.59 9.30 -7.10
CA ARG A 132 -11.59 9.41 -6.02
C ARG A 132 -12.01 8.04 -5.53
N TYR A 133 -11.89 7.85 -4.22
CA TYR A 133 -12.39 6.69 -3.48
C TYR A 133 -13.63 7.08 -2.68
N SER A 134 -14.24 6.12 -1.96
CA SER A 134 -15.48 6.34 -1.22
C SER A 134 -15.38 7.44 -0.16
N HIS A 135 -14.21 7.59 0.48
CA HIS A 135 -14.02 8.53 1.61
C HIS A 135 -12.87 9.52 1.42
N VAL A 136 -11.99 9.26 0.46
CA VAL A 136 -10.78 10.06 0.22
C VAL A 136 -10.49 10.19 -1.27
N MET A 137 -9.59 11.10 -1.64
CA MET A 137 -9.00 11.21 -2.96
C MET A 137 -7.47 11.24 -2.85
N HIS A 138 -6.79 10.78 -3.89
CA HIS A 138 -5.33 10.67 -3.96
C HIS A 138 -4.77 11.22 -5.27
N ILE A 139 -3.53 11.70 -5.25
CA ILE A 139 -2.74 11.95 -6.46
C ILE A 139 -2.19 10.62 -6.94
N VAL A 140 -2.40 10.32 -8.21
CA VAL A 140 -2.03 9.05 -8.83
C VAL A 140 -1.30 9.32 -10.14
N SER A 141 -0.27 8.52 -10.39
CA SER A 141 0.43 8.47 -11.66
C SER A 141 0.61 7.03 -12.12
N ASN A 142 0.75 6.83 -13.43
CA ASN A 142 1.07 5.54 -14.03
C ASN A 142 2.46 5.59 -14.65
N VAL A 143 3.33 4.68 -14.23
CA VAL A 143 4.64 4.46 -14.86
C VAL A 143 4.62 3.08 -15.52
N ILE A 144 4.80 3.08 -16.83
CA ILE A 144 4.78 1.87 -17.64
C ILE A 144 6.13 1.63 -18.31
N GLY A 145 6.41 0.37 -18.68
CA GLY A 145 7.55 0.00 -19.51
C GLY A 145 7.34 -1.36 -20.18
N LYS A 146 7.92 -1.55 -21.36
CA LYS A 146 7.85 -2.84 -22.05
C LYS A 146 8.92 -3.76 -21.47
N LEU A 147 8.54 -4.94 -20.98
CA LEU A 147 9.44 -5.92 -20.40
C LEU A 147 10.52 -6.35 -21.41
N LYS A 148 11.75 -6.56 -20.94
CA LYS A 148 12.82 -7.12 -21.79
C LYS A 148 12.47 -8.57 -22.17
N PRO A 149 12.78 -9.03 -23.40
CA PRO A 149 12.42 -10.39 -23.86
C PRO A 149 12.98 -11.54 -23.03
N ASP A 150 14.05 -11.31 -22.25
CA ASP A 150 14.75 -12.27 -21.41
C ASP A 150 14.36 -12.19 -19.92
N MET A 151 13.41 -11.32 -19.57
CA MET A 151 12.94 -11.14 -18.19
C MET A 151 11.62 -11.88 -17.95
N THR A 152 11.45 -12.37 -16.73
CA THR A 152 10.21 -13.02 -16.27
C THR A 152 9.45 -12.13 -15.30
N VAL A 153 8.18 -12.43 -15.04
CA VAL A 153 7.39 -11.77 -13.98
C VAL A 153 8.03 -11.88 -12.57
N ILE A 154 8.85 -12.90 -12.33
CA ILE A 154 9.61 -13.01 -11.07
C ILE A 154 10.72 -11.97 -11.01
N ASP A 155 11.37 -11.67 -12.14
CA ASP A 155 12.36 -10.59 -12.22
C ASP A 155 11.70 -9.23 -12.06
N VAL A 156 10.47 -9.07 -12.60
CA VAL A 156 9.64 -7.88 -12.37
C VAL A 156 9.37 -7.70 -10.88
N LEU A 157 8.83 -8.73 -10.21
CA LEU A 157 8.54 -8.68 -8.78
C LEU A 157 9.80 -8.36 -7.97
N ARG A 158 10.95 -8.99 -8.27
CA ARG A 158 12.23 -8.73 -7.58
C ARG A 158 12.69 -7.28 -7.74
N ALA A 159 12.46 -6.66 -8.90
CA ALA A 159 12.90 -5.30 -9.17
C ALA A 159 12.02 -4.23 -8.50
N THR A 160 10.71 -4.48 -8.39
CA THR A 160 9.76 -3.53 -7.79
C THR A 160 9.60 -3.71 -6.27
N PHE A 161 9.89 -4.90 -5.75
CA PHE A 161 9.69 -5.23 -4.34
C PHE A 161 10.82 -4.73 -3.41
N PRO A 162 10.49 -4.28 -2.18
CA PRO A 162 9.16 -3.81 -1.74
C PRO A 162 8.86 -2.43 -2.32
N ALA A 163 7.59 -2.01 -2.24
CA ALA A 163 7.19 -0.67 -2.67
C ALA A 163 7.86 0.43 -1.82
N GLY A 164 8.16 1.58 -2.45
CA GLY A 164 8.74 2.74 -1.77
C GLY A 164 7.85 3.32 -0.67
N THR A 165 6.53 3.31 -0.91
CA THR A 165 5.48 3.81 0.00
C THR A 165 5.41 3.07 1.34
N VAL A 166 6.02 1.88 1.43
CA VAL A 166 6.08 1.06 2.64
C VAL A 166 7.50 0.80 3.12
N SER A 167 8.52 1.34 2.45
CA SER A 167 9.94 1.18 2.82
C SER A 167 10.60 2.53 3.04
N GLY A 168 10.88 3.27 1.97
CA GLY A 168 11.48 4.60 2.02
C GLY A 168 12.37 4.88 0.83
N ALA A 169 13.12 5.98 0.90
CA ALA A 169 14.01 6.46 -0.15
C ALA A 169 15.31 7.04 0.45
N PRO A 170 16.50 6.59 0.04
CA PRO A 170 16.78 5.44 -0.84
C PRO A 170 16.33 4.09 -0.26
N LYS A 171 15.75 3.22 -1.10
CA LYS A 171 15.05 1.99 -0.69
C LYS A 171 15.90 1.05 0.18
N ILE A 172 17.14 0.77 -0.24
CA ILE A 172 18.03 -0.17 0.47
C ILE A 172 18.36 0.34 1.87
N ARG A 173 18.81 1.60 1.98
CA ARG A 173 19.16 2.21 3.27
C ARG A 173 17.96 2.32 4.20
N ALA A 174 16.78 2.66 3.67
CA ALA A 174 15.55 2.69 4.44
C ALA A 174 15.19 1.30 5.02
N MET A 175 15.39 0.22 4.26
CA MET A 175 15.15 -1.15 4.75
C MET A 175 16.14 -1.57 5.85
N GLU A 176 17.41 -1.15 5.78
CA GLU A 176 18.38 -1.38 6.85
C GLU A 176 17.96 -0.70 8.16
N ILE A 177 17.50 0.55 8.08
CA ILE A 177 17.00 1.31 9.23
C ILE A 177 15.73 0.65 9.79
N ILE A 178 14.84 0.13 8.94
CA ILE A 178 13.65 -0.61 9.37
C ILE A 178 14.04 -1.86 10.15
N ASP A 179 15.01 -2.64 9.66
CA ASP A 179 15.49 -3.86 10.33
C ASP A 179 16.15 -3.56 11.68
N GLU A 180 16.84 -2.42 11.79
CA GLU A 180 17.43 -1.96 13.05
C GLU A 180 16.38 -1.50 14.08
N LEU A 181 15.35 -0.77 13.64
CA LEU A 181 14.43 -0.08 14.55
C LEU A 181 13.17 -0.88 14.88
N GLU A 182 12.69 -1.74 13.98
CA GLU A 182 11.48 -2.54 14.22
C GLU A 182 11.81 -3.79 15.06
N PRO A 183 11.07 -4.05 16.16
CA PRO A 183 11.42 -5.14 17.08
C PRO A 183 11.13 -6.54 16.52
N VAL A 184 10.44 -6.62 15.38
CA VAL A 184 9.95 -7.86 14.79
C VAL A 184 9.99 -7.78 13.26
N LYS A 185 10.24 -8.92 12.61
CA LYS A 185 10.10 -9.01 11.15
C LYS A 185 8.67 -8.74 10.71
N ARG A 186 8.52 -8.04 9.59
CA ARG A 186 7.22 -7.66 9.00
C ARG A 186 6.39 -8.84 8.48
N GLY A 187 7.05 -9.92 8.07
CA GLY A 187 6.36 -11.08 7.48
C GLY A 187 5.58 -10.68 6.24
N VAL A 188 4.26 -10.88 6.26
CA VAL A 188 3.37 -10.52 5.14
C VAL A 188 3.23 -9.01 4.99
N TYR A 189 3.28 -8.23 6.08
CA TYR A 189 3.10 -6.77 6.01
C TYR A 189 4.14 -6.12 5.10
N SER A 190 3.73 -5.14 4.29
CA SER A 190 4.55 -4.49 3.24
C SER A 190 5.03 -5.43 2.12
N GLY A 191 4.60 -6.69 2.15
CA GLY A 191 4.83 -7.69 1.11
C GLY A 191 3.92 -7.53 -0.10
N ALA A 192 3.72 -8.63 -0.83
CA ALA A 192 2.91 -8.69 -2.04
C ALA A 192 1.85 -9.79 -1.93
N VAL A 193 0.62 -9.52 -2.35
CA VAL A 193 -0.45 -10.52 -2.49
C VAL A 193 -1.05 -10.40 -3.88
N GLY A 194 -1.15 -11.52 -4.59
CA GLY A 194 -1.63 -11.52 -5.98
C GLY A 194 -1.41 -12.86 -6.66
N TYR A 195 -1.29 -12.84 -7.98
CA TYR A 195 -1.08 -14.06 -8.79
C TYR A 195 0.03 -13.89 -9.83
N LEU A 196 0.58 -15.03 -10.22
CA LEU A 196 1.51 -15.19 -11.35
C LEU A 196 0.84 -16.15 -12.34
N GLY A 197 0.52 -15.65 -13.54
CA GLY A 197 -0.15 -16.40 -14.58
C GLY A 197 0.82 -17.21 -15.45
N TRP A 198 0.35 -18.33 -15.99
CA TRP A 198 1.11 -19.18 -16.90
C TRP A 198 1.49 -18.51 -18.23
N THR A 199 0.76 -17.45 -18.61
CA THR A 199 1.00 -16.67 -19.82
C THR A 199 2.01 -15.54 -19.64
N GLY A 200 2.61 -15.41 -18.45
CA GLY A 200 3.52 -14.30 -18.13
C GLY A 200 2.81 -13.04 -17.65
N ASN A 201 1.50 -13.09 -17.39
CA ASN A 201 0.78 -12.00 -16.74
C ASN A 201 0.94 -12.09 -15.21
N MET A 202 0.93 -10.96 -14.51
CA MET A 202 1.05 -10.90 -13.06
C MET A 202 0.28 -9.68 -12.54
N ASP A 203 -0.44 -9.83 -11.45
CA ASP A 203 -1.05 -8.69 -10.75
C ASP A 203 -0.87 -8.90 -9.25
N THR A 204 -0.29 -7.90 -8.59
CA THR A 204 0.04 -7.95 -7.16
C THR A 204 -0.29 -6.63 -6.49
N ALA A 205 -0.93 -6.74 -5.33
CA ALA A 205 -1.16 -5.64 -4.41
C ALA A 205 -0.08 -5.58 -3.34
N ILE A 206 0.17 -4.40 -2.80
CA ILE A 206 0.97 -4.27 -1.57
C ILE A 206 0.14 -4.84 -0.42
N ALA A 207 0.76 -5.66 0.43
CA ALA A 207 0.13 -6.26 1.61
C ALA A 207 0.05 -5.24 2.77
N ILE A 208 -0.82 -4.24 2.57
CA ILE A 208 -1.25 -3.25 3.56
C ILE A 208 -2.76 -3.32 3.75
N ARG A 209 -3.23 -2.79 4.88
CA ARG A 209 -4.62 -2.98 5.34
C ARG A 209 -4.99 -4.47 5.38
N THR A 210 -4.07 -5.26 5.92
CA THR A 210 -4.11 -6.72 5.98
C THR A 210 -4.07 -7.18 7.43
N ALA A 211 -4.89 -8.18 7.74
CA ALA A 211 -4.85 -8.94 8.97
C ALA A 211 -4.25 -10.32 8.72
N ILE A 212 -3.39 -10.76 9.63
CA ILE A 212 -2.87 -12.13 9.69
C ILE A 212 -3.49 -12.81 10.88
N ILE A 213 -4.18 -13.92 10.67
CA ILE A 213 -4.86 -14.67 11.74
C ILE A 213 -4.16 -16.01 11.91
N ARG A 214 -3.60 -16.25 13.09
CA ARG A 214 -2.89 -17.48 13.44
C ARG A 214 -3.10 -17.76 14.92
N ASP A 215 -3.34 -19.02 15.30
CA ASP A 215 -3.46 -19.43 16.70
C ASP A 215 -4.47 -18.57 17.49
N GLN A 216 -5.65 -18.31 16.91
CA GLN A 216 -6.72 -17.45 17.46
C GLN A 216 -6.26 -16.01 17.79
N THR A 217 -5.14 -15.58 17.21
CA THR A 217 -4.60 -14.23 17.36
C THR A 217 -4.63 -13.55 16.00
N LEU A 218 -5.19 -12.34 15.98
CA LEU A 218 -5.20 -11.48 14.81
C LEU A 218 -4.12 -10.42 14.96
N HIS A 219 -3.27 -10.32 13.95
CA HIS A 219 -2.21 -9.32 13.84
C HIS A 219 -2.55 -8.30 12.77
N ILE A 220 -2.44 -7.02 13.10
CA ILE A 220 -2.54 -5.89 12.18
C ILE A 220 -1.25 -5.10 12.28
N GLN A 221 -0.69 -4.72 11.13
CA GLN A 221 0.47 -3.85 11.09
C GLN A 221 0.18 -2.61 10.25
N ALA A 222 0.59 -1.45 10.76
CA ALA A 222 0.37 -0.16 10.14
C ALA A 222 1.60 0.71 10.32
N GLY A 223 1.93 1.50 9.30
CA GLY A 223 3.12 2.34 9.28
C GLY A 223 2.85 3.74 8.78
N ALA A 224 3.82 4.62 9.04
CA ALA A 224 3.82 6.03 8.67
C ALA A 224 5.18 6.40 8.08
N GLY A 225 5.16 7.23 7.04
CA GLY A 225 6.37 7.73 6.40
C GLY A 225 6.98 8.84 7.25
N ILE A 226 8.20 8.61 7.73
CA ILE A 226 8.95 9.58 8.52
C ILE A 226 9.82 10.40 7.58
N VAL A 227 9.63 11.71 7.61
CA VAL A 227 10.40 12.72 6.87
C VAL A 227 10.99 13.74 7.85
N TYR A 228 11.80 14.68 7.34
CA TYR A 228 12.52 15.66 8.17
C TYR A 228 11.61 16.48 9.10
N ASP A 229 10.42 16.87 8.65
CA ASP A 229 9.45 17.68 9.38
C ASP A 229 8.37 16.85 10.11
N SER A 230 8.51 15.53 10.15
CA SER A 230 7.57 14.64 10.83
C SER A 230 7.48 14.94 12.33
N VAL A 231 6.25 14.90 12.86
CA VAL A 231 5.99 15.11 14.29
C VAL A 231 5.69 13.75 14.91
N PRO A 232 6.52 13.20 15.80
CA PRO A 232 6.41 11.81 16.26
C PRO A 232 5.01 11.40 16.74
N ARG A 233 4.33 12.30 17.46
CA ARG A 233 2.96 12.06 17.94
C ARG A 233 1.95 11.92 16.79
N LYS A 234 2.06 12.76 15.76
CA LYS A 234 1.16 12.72 14.59
C LYS A 234 1.37 11.44 13.79
N GLU A 235 2.62 11.02 13.60
CA GLU A 235 2.92 9.78 12.88
C GLU A 235 2.38 8.55 13.62
N TRP A 236 2.53 8.52 14.95
CA TRP A 236 1.89 7.48 15.76
C TRP A 236 0.36 7.49 15.62
N GLU A 237 -0.28 8.66 15.69
CA GLU A 237 -1.73 8.78 15.50
C GLU A 237 -2.18 8.30 14.11
N GLU A 238 -1.39 8.58 13.07
CA GLU A 238 -1.64 8.10 11.71
C GLU A 238 -1.64 6.57 11.64
N THR A 239 -0.63 5.90 12.22
CA THR A 239 -0.61 4.43 12.23
C THR A 239 -1.83 3.83 12.93
N MET A 240 -2.27 4.44 14.04
CA MET A 240 -3.48 4.02 14.76
C MET A 240 -4.76 4.25 13.94
N ASN A 241 -4.83 5.38 13.20
CA ASN A 241 -5.94 5.68 12.30
C ASN A 241 -6.01 4.68 11.13
N LYS A 242 -4.87 4.32 10.54
CA LYS A 242 -4.79 3.28 9.49
C LYS A 242 -5.26 1.92 10.00
N GLY A 243 -4.87 1.55 11.23
CA GLY A 243 -5.33 0.31 11.88
C GLY A 243 -6.82 0.30 12.24
N ARG A 244 -7.41 1.46 12.55
CA ARG A 244 -8.82 1.59 12.97
C ARG A 244 -9.82 1.01 11.98
N ALA A 245 -9.54 1.11 10.68
CA ALA A 245 -10.40 0.54 9.63
C ALA A 245 -10.56 -0.99 9.78
N ILE A 246 -9.47 -1.70 10.08
CA ILE A 246 -9.50 -3.15 10.31
C ILE A 246 -10.13 -3.46 11.66
N PHE A 247 -9.82 -2.68 12.72
CA PHE A 247 -10.45 -2.90 14.03
C PHE A 247 -11.97 -2.81 13.97
N ARG A 248 -12.53 -1.87 13.21
CA ARG A 248 -13.99 -1.80 12.98
C ARG A 248 -14.53 -3.06 12.31
N ALA A 249 -13.82 -3.59 11.31
CA ALA A 249 -14.20 -4.83 10.64
C ALA A 249 -14.09 -6.04 11.59
N VAL A 250 -13.09 -6.08 12.46
CA VAL A 250 -12.95 -7.10 13.50
C VAL A 250 -14.11 -7.05 14.49
N THR A 251 -14.47 -5.86 15.00
CA THR A 251 -15.63 -5.70 15.89
C THR A 251 -16.91 -6.20 15.24
N LEU A 252 -17.13 -5.86 13.96
CA LEU A 252 -18.31 -6.30 13.22
C LEU A 252 -18.31 -7.83 13.01
N ALA A 253 -17.16 -8.41 12.67
CA ALA A 253 -17.03 -9.86 12.52
C ALA A 253 -17.27 -10.60 13.84
N ALA A 254 -16.78 -10.05 14.96
CA ALA A 254 -16.97 -10.61 16.30
C ALA A 254 -18.43 -10.48 16.80
N ALA A 255 -19.16 -9.44 16.37
CA ALA A 255 -20.56 -9.24 16.73
C ALA A 255 -21.53 -10.16 15.97
N GLY A 256 -21.07 -10.88 14.94
CA GLY A 256 -21.91 -11.69 14.07
C GLY A 256 -22.47 -10.89 12.88
N LEU A 257 -22.06 -11.28 11.67
CA LEU A 257 -22.50 -10.61 10.44
C LEU A 257 -23.89 -11.04 9.96
N ASP A 258 -24.36 -12.20 10.42
CA ASP A 258 -25.60 -12.80 9.95
C ASP A 258 -26.84 -12.25 10.69
N GLU A 259 -26.66 -11.47 11.76
CA GLU A 259 -27.75 -10.79 12.49
C GLU A 259 -28.13 -9.43 11.88
N VAL A 260 -27.37 -8.91 10.90
CA VAL A 260 -27.62 -7.58 10.27
C VAL A 260 -28.58 -7.68 9.07
N ARG A 261 -29.28 -8.82 8.92
CA ARG A 261 -30.31 -9.04 7.89
C ARG A 261 -31.63 -9.48 8.53
N GLU A 262 -32.27 -8.57 9.27
CA GLU A 262 -33.74 -8.54 9.45
C GLU A 262 -34.23 -7.10 9.32
#